data_AF-A0A8J6KUG9-F1
#
_entry.id   AF-A0A8J6KUG9-F1
#
_cell.length_a   1.000
_cell.length_b   1.000
_cell.length_c   1.000
_cell.angle_alpha   90.00
_cell.angle_beta   90.00
_cell.angle_gamma   90.00
#
_symmetry.space_group_name_H-M   'P 1'
#
loop_
_entity.id
_entity.type
_entity.pdbx_description
1 polymer ?
#
loop_
_entity_poly.entity_id
_entity_poly.type
_entity_poly.pdbx_seq_one_letter_code
_entity_poly.pdbx_strand_id
1 'polypeptide(L)'
;MAEGVGQSQITLQIPQISYASTAPELSDDRRYDFFSRVVPPDSFQAQAMVDIVKALGWNYVSTLASEGSYGEKGVESFTQISKEAGGLCIAQSVRIPQERKDRTIDFDKIIKQLLDTPNSRAVVIFANDEDIKQILAAAKRADQVGHFLWVGSDSWGSKINPLHQHEDIAEGAITIQPKRATVEGMSFVSSGVCKKGDYMLLGDPN
;
A
#
# COMPACT_ATOMS: atom_id res chain seq x y z
N MET A 1 -2.61 -8.43 -7.67
CA MET A 1 -3.51 -9.61 -7.79
C MET A 1 -4.33 -9.62 -9.08
N ALA A 2 -4.94 -8.51 -9.52
CA ALA A 2 -5.73 -8.52 -10.78
C ALA A 2 -4.90 -8.70 -12.07
N GLU A 3 -3.65 -8.22 -12.11
CA GLU A 3 -2.85 -8.20 -13.35
C GLU A 3 -2.54 -9.59 -13.91
N GLY A 4 -2.16 -10.53 -13.05
CA GLY A 4 -1.88 -11.91 -13.45
C GLY A 4 -3.13 -12.68 -13.91
N VAL A 5 -4.33 -12.18 -13.58
CA VAL A 5 -5.62 -12.75 -14.00
C VAL A 5 -6.14 -12.06 -15.26
N GLY A 6 -5.78 -10.80 -15.51
CA GLY A 6 -6.24 -10.02 -16.67
C GLY A 6 -5.71 -10.52 -18.01
N GLN A 7 -4.50 -11.08 -18.07
CA GLN A 7 -3.92 -11.57 -19.33
C GLN A 7 -4.65 -12.78 -19.94
N SER A 8 -5.41 -13.54 -19.14
CA SER A 8 -6.21 -14.69 -19.59
C SER A 8 -7.68 -14.36 -19.85
N GLN A 9 -8.13 -13.11 -19.60
CA GLN A 9 -9.53 -12.71 -19.78
C GLN A 9 -9.90 -12.37 -21.22
N ILE A 10 -8.94 -11.87 -22.00
CA ILE A 10 -9.17 -11.44 -23.39
C ILE A 10 -9.70 -12.60 -24.26
N THR A 11 -9.32 -13.84 -23.95
CA THR A 11 -9.71 -15.01 -24.75
C THR A 11 -11.03 -15.66 -24.30
N LEU A 12 -11.46 -15.44 -23.04
CA LEU A 12 -12.59 -16.19 -22.45
C LEU A 12 -13.82 -15.32 -22.13
N GLN A 13 -13.72 -13.98 -22.26
CA GLN A 13 -14.84 -13.04 -22.00
C GLN A 13 -15.48 -13.22 -20.61
N ILE A 14 -14.68 -13.59 -19.60
CA ILE A 14 -15.15 -13.81 -18.24
C ILE A 14 -15.10 -12.47 -17.49
N PRO A 15 -16.24 -11.96 -16.96
CA PRO A 15 -16.24 -10.75 -16.17
C PRO A 15 -15.52 -10.97 -14.82
N GLN A 16 -14.58 -10.09 -14.48
CA GLN A 16 -13.90 -10.09 -13.19
C GLN A 16 -14.26 -8.82 -12.41
N ILE A 17 -14.76 -8.99 -11.18
CA ILE A 17 -14.99 -7.89 -10.25
C ILE A 17 -13.96 -7.96 -9.11
N SER A 18 -13.08 -6.97 -9.01
CA SER A 18 -12.10 -6.90 -7.92
C SER A 18 -12.60 -6.12 -6.72
N TYR A 19 -12.37 -6.66 -5.52
CA TYR A 19 -12.72 -6.05 -4.24
C TYR A 19 -11.60 -5.20 -3.62
N ALA A 20 -10.37 -5.27 -4.17
CA ALA A 20 -9.19 -4.65 -3.55
C ALA A 20 -8.15 -4.11 -4.54
N SER A 21 -8.31 -4.27 -5.85
CA SER A 21 -7.33 -3.77 -6.83
C SER A 21 -7.61 -2.34 -7.24
N THR A 22 -6.77 -1.43 -6.78
CA THR A 22 -6.96 0.02 -6.91
C THR A 22 -6.03 0.67 -7.95
N ALA A 23 -5.08 -0.08 -8.53
CA ALA A 23 -4.15 0.41 -9.55
C ALA A 23 -4.89 1.19 -10.68
N PRO A 24 -4.43 2.39 -11.09
CA PRO A 24 -5.14 3.22 -12.07
C PRO A 24 -5.29 2.57 -13.45
N GLU A 25 -4.29 1.80 -13.88
CA GLU A 25 -4.24 1.13 -15.19
C GLU A 25 -5.41 0.17 -15.44
N LEU A 26 -5.99 -0.38 -14.38
CA LEU A 26 -7.15 -1.27 -14.45
C LEU A 26 -8.44 -0.57 -14.89
N SER A 27 -8.39 0.74 -15.14
CA SER A 27 -9.50 1.52 -15.71
C SER A 27 -9.38 1.71 -17.23
N ASP A 28 -8.35 1.18 -17.89
CA ASP A 28 -8.24 1.22 -19.35
C ASP A 28 -9.08 0.11 -19.99
N ASP A 29 -10.34 0.43 -20.32
CA ASP A 29 -11.30 -0.51 -20.91
C ASP A 29 -10.82 -1.10 -22.25
N ARG A 30 -9.87 -0.46 -22.94
CA ARG A 30 -9.25 -1.04 -24.15
C ARG A 30 -8.36 -2.24 -23.84
N ARG A 31 -7.81 -2.30 -22.63
CA ARG A 31 -6.94 -3.38 -22.15
C ARG A 31 -7.68 -4.35 -21.23
N TYR A 32 -8.71 -3.87 -20.53
CA TYR A 32 -9.42 -4.61 -19.48
C TYR A 32 -10.96 -4.51 -19.62
N ASP A 33 -11.49 -4.73 -20.81
CA ASP A 33 -12.93 -4.59 -21.16
C ASP A 33 -13.90 -5.45 -20.31
N PHE A 34 -13.39 -6.51 -19.66
CA PHE A 34 -14.15 -7.39 -18.77
C PHE A 34 -13.82 -7.21 -17.28
N PHE A 35 -13.06 -6.17 -16.94
CA PHE A 35 -12.70 -5.88 -15.55
C PHE A 35 -13.60 -4.79 -14.97
N SER A 36 -14.03 -5.01 -13.74
CA SER A 36 -14.75 -4.02 -12.93
C SER A 36 -14.24 -4.08 -11.50
N ARG A 37 -14.49 -3.03 -10.71
CA ARG A 37 -14.09 -2.99 -9.29
C ARG A 37 -15.06 -2.17 -8.46
N VAL A 38 -15.13 -2.53 -7.18
CA VAL A 38 -15.96 -1.83 -6.17
C VAL A 38 -15.15 -0.86 -5.32
N VAL A 39 -13.91 -0.58 -5.71
CA VAL A 39 -12.98 0.34 -5.05
C VAL A 39 -12.53 1.43 -6.04
N PRO A 40 -12.30 2.67 -5.58
CA PRO A 40 -11.86 3.75 -6.45
C PRO A 40 -10.41 3.52 -6.95
N PRO A 41 -10.02 4.17 -8.07
CA PRO A 41 -8.62 4.21 -8.49
C PRO A 41 -7.71 4.90 -7.45
N ASP A 42 -6.45 4.48 -7.39
CA ASP A 42 -5.41 5.08 -6.54
C ASP A 42 -5.13 6.55 -6.86
N SER A 43 -5.60 7.09 -8.00
CA SER A 43 -5.48 8.53 -8.29
C SER A 43 -6.22 9.39 -7.27
N PHE A 44 -7.38 8.94 -6.78
CA PHE A 44 -8.11 9.62 -5.70
C PHE A 44 -7.39 9.49 -4.36
N GLN A 45 -6.78 8.33 -4.10
CA GLN A 45 -5.97 8.13 -2.90
C GLN A 45 -4.73 9.03 -2.93
N ALA A 46 -4.04 9.10 -4.07
CA ALA A 46 -2.90 9.96 -4.27
C ALA A 46 -3.26 11.45 -4.08
N GLN A 47 -4.42 11.89 -4.58
CA GLN A 47 -4.93 13.24 -4.33
C GLN A 47 -5.10 13.48 -2.82
N ALA A 48 -5.76 12.56 -2.11
CA ALA A 48 -5.94 12.68 -0.67
C ALA A 48 -4.61 12.73 0.09
N MET A 49 -3.61 11.94 -0.32
CA MET A 49 -2.27 11.99 0.26
C MET A 49 -1.59 13.36 0.03
N VAL A 50 -1.70 13.94 -1.17
CA VAL A 50 -1.17 15.28 -1.45
C VAL A 50 -1.84 16.32 -0.54
N ASP A 51 -3.16 16.25 -0.41
CA ASP A 51 -3.92 17.19 0.42
C ASP A 51 -3.53 17.08 1.90
N ILE A 52 -3.33 15.86 2.43
CA ILE A 52 -2.85 15.62 3.80
C ILE A 52 -1.45 16.20 4.00
N VAL A 53 -0.51 15.86 3.11
CA VAL A 53 0.90 16.31 3.21
C VAL A 53 0.95 17.84 3.20
N LYS A 54 0.18 18.49 2.32
CA LYS A 54 0.09 19.95 2.26
C LYS A 54 -0.59 20.56 3.48
N ALA A 55 -1.66 19.95 3.98
CA ALA A 55 -2.37 20.42 5.17
C ALA A 55 -1.48 20.37 6.43
N LEU A 56 -0.56 19.42 6.49
CA LEU A 56 0.45 19.30 7.55
C LEU A 56 1.64 20.27 7.38
N GLY A 57 1.65 21.05 6.30
CA GLY A 57 2.72 22.01 5.99
C GLY A 57 4.00 21.35 5.50
N TRP A 58 3.97 20.07 5.14
CA TRP A 58 5.13 19.37 4.59
C TRP A 58 5.30 19.74 3.12
N ASN A 59 6.43 20.34 2.79
CA ASN A 59 6.76 20.80 1.43
C ASN A 59 7.93 20.01 0.81
N TYR A 60 8.51 19.07 1.55
CA TYR A 60 9.64 18.24 1.12
C TYR A 60 9.44 16.82 1.66
N VAL A 61 9.14 15.88 0.76
CA VAL A 61 8.80 14.49 1.11
C VAL A 61 9.54 13.49 0.24
N SER A 62 9.76 12.30 0.77
CA SER A 62 10.28 11.16 0.01
C SER A 62 9.14 10.21 -0.34
N THR A 63 9.25 9.51 -1.45
CA THR A 63 8.26 8.48 -1.83
C THR A 63 8.91 7.11 -1.84
N LEU A 64 8.18 6.10 -1.38
CA LEU A 64 8.61 4.70 -1.39
C LEU A 64 7.54 3.84 -2.06
N ALA A 65 7.93 3.07 -3.08
CA ALA A 65 7.02 2.22 -3.83
C ALA A 65 7.51 0.78 -3.96
N SER A 66 6.62 -0.20 -3.79
CA SER A 66 6.87 -1.57 -4.26
C SER A 66 6.90 -1.59 -5.79
N GLU A 67 7.86 -2.31 -6.37
CA GLU A 67 7.92 -2.53 -7.82
C GLU A 67 6.67 -3.32 -8.31
N GLY A 68 6.10 -2.84 -9.41
CA GLY A 68 4.80 -3.28 -9.93
C GLY A 68 3.81 -2.12 -10.08
N SER A 69 2.69 -2.36 -10.77
CA SER A 69 1.76 -1.27 -11.14
C SER A 69 1.17 -0.54 -9.94
N TYR A 70 0.78 -1.25 -8.87
CA TYR A 70 0.20 -0.62 -7.70
C TYR A 70 1.15 0.44 -7.10
N GLY A 71 2.38 0.03 -6.76
CA GLY A 71 3.34 0.93 -6.12
C GLY A 71 3.80 2.05 -7.04
N GLU A 72 4.20 1.70 -8.27
CA GLU A 72 4.75 2.66 -9.22
C GLU A 72 3.69 3.65 -9.72
N LYS A 73 2.49 3.19 -10.07
CA LYS A 73 1.42 4.08 -10.54
C LYS A 73 0.83 4.93 -9.43
N GLY A 74 0.80 4.42 -8.19
CA GLY A 74 0.44 5.20 -7.02
C GLY A 74 1.38 6.39 -6.82
N VAL A 75 2.70 6.14 -6.81
CA VAL A 75 3.71 7.21 -6.70
C VAL A 75 3.73 8.12 -7.93
N GLU A 76 3.53 7.59 -9.15
CA GLU A 76 3.43 8.40 -10.36
C GLU A 76 2.25 9.38 -10.28
N SER A 77 1.08 8.89 -9.85
CA SER A 77 -0.11 9.72 -9.64
C SER A 77 0.14 10.78 -8.56
N PHE A 78 0.71 10.39 -7.42
CA PHE A 78 1.08 11.32 -6.34
C PHE A 78 2.04 12.40 -6.85
N THR A 79 3.05 12.01 -7.63
CA THR A 79 4.04 12.93 -8.20
C THR A 79 3.41 13.92 -9.16
N GLN A 80 2.54 13.46 -10.04
CA GLN A 80 1.86 14.32 -11.01
C GLN A 80 0.97 15.33 -10.31
N ILE A 81 0.13 14.88 -9.37
CA ILE A 81 -0.75 15.74 -8.58
C ILE A 81 0.05 16.73 -7.74
N SER A 82 1.15 16.30 -7.12
CA SER A 82 2.03 17.18 -6.35
C SER A 82 2.59 18.33 -7.19
N LYS A 83 2.99 18.04 -8.43
CA LYS A 83 3.47 19.05 -9.39
C LYS A 83 2.39 20.04 -9.78
N GLU A 84 1.18 19.54 -10.07
CA GLU A 84 0.03 20.36 -10.45
C GLU A 84 -0.44 21.25 -9.30
N ALA A 85 -0.50 20.71 -8.08
CA ALA A 85 -0.92 21.43 -6.90
C ALA A 85 0.10 22.49 -6.44
N GLY A 86 1.38 22.31 -6.76
CA GLY A 86 2.48 23.18 -6.36
C GLY A 86 2.75 23.22 -4.85
N GLY A 87 3.93 23.71 -4.48
CA GLY A 87 4.35 23.89 -3.08
C GLY A 87 4.77 22.60 -2.36
N LEU A 88 4.91 21.49 -3.09
CA LEU A 88 5.40 20.21 -2.60
C LEU A 88 6.50 19.67 -3.53
N CYS A 89 7.67 19.38 -2.97
CA CYS A 89 8.81 18.82 -3.67
C CYS A 89 9.07 17.38 -3.22
N ILE A 90 9.36 16.51 -4.18
CA ILE A 90 9.77 15.14 -3.89
C ILE A 90 11.29 15.11 -3.82
N ALA A 91 11.83 14.83 -2.63
CA ALA A 91 13.25 14.77 -2.35
C ALA A 91 13.93 13.62 -3.09
N GLN A 92 13.28 12.46 -3.03
CA GLN A 92 13.70 11.25 -3.71
C GLN A 92 12.52 10.28 -3.84
N SER A 93 12.59 9.45 -4.88
CA SER A 93 11.66 8.35 -5.09
C SER A 93 12.42 7.04 -5.04
N VAL A 94 12.20 6.28 -3.96
CA VAL A 94 12.85 5.00 -3.70
C VAL A 94 11.91 3.86 -4.11
N ARG A 95 12.47 2.83 -4.72
CA ARG A 95 11.73 1.65 -5.19
C ARG A 95 12.21 0.42 -4.44
N ILE A 96 11.26 -0.38 -3.96
CA ILE A 96 11.48 -1.70 -3.37
C ILE A 96 11.41 -2.70 -4.52
N PRO A 97 12.53 -3.33 -4.92
CA PRO A 97 12.52 -4.28 -6.03
C PRO A 97 11.73 -5.54 -5.67
N GLN A 98 11.12 -6.20 -6.65
CA GLN A 98 10.46 -7.48 -6.43
C GLN A 98 11.48 -8.58 -6.09
N GLU A 99 11.11 -9.43 -5.12
CA GLU A 99 11.93 -10.58 -4.76
C GLU A 99 11.98 -11.57 -5.94
N ARG A 100 13.20 -11.99 -6.31
CA ARG A 100 13.43 -12.99 -7.36
C ARG A 100 14.35 -14.09 -6.83
N LYS A 101 14.30 -15.26 -7.46
CA LYS A 101 15.07 -16.45 -7.03
C LYS A 101 16.58 -16.20 -6.88
N ASP A 102 17.10 -15.20 -7.56
CA ASP A 102 18.51 -14.80 -7.59
C ASP A 102 18.83 -13.51 -6.80
N ARG A 103 17.83 -12.82 -6.25
CA ARG A 103 17.99 -11.55 -5.57
C ARG A 103 17.03 -11.41 -4.40
N THR A 104 17.60 -11.46 -3.19
CA THR A 104 16.94 -11.03 -1.96
C THR A 104 16.96 -9.50 -1.84
N ILE A 105 15.92 -8.94 -1.23
CA ILE A 105 15.78 -7.49 -1.06
C ILE A 105 16.59 -7.05 0.16
N ASP A 106 17.46 -6.05 -0.02
CA ASP A 106 18.18 -5.39 1.08
C ASP A 106 17.43 -4.14 1.53
N PHE A 107 16.58 -4.30 2.54
CA PHE A 107 15.79 -3.22 3.12
C PHE A 107 16.64 -2.22 3.92
N ASP A 108 17.78 -2.64 4.47
CA ASP A 108 18.67 -1.74 5.22
C ASP A 108 19.31 -0.71 4.27
N LYS A 109 19.62 -1.12 3.03
CA LYS A 109 20.06 -0.19 1.98
C LYS A 109 18.99 0.83 1.61
N ILE A 110 17.72 0.43 1.56
CA ILE A 110 16.60 1.34 1.27
C ILE A 110 16.48 2.41 2.37
N ILE A 111 16.58 2.00 3.64
CA ILE A 111 16.58 2.96 4.76
C ILE A 111 17.77 3.91 4.70
N LYS A 112 18.98 3.40 4.42
CA LYS A 112 20.16 4.26 4.23
C LYS A 112 19.95 5.29 3.12
N GLN A 113 19.37 4.87 2.00
CA GLN A 113 19.04 5.78 0.90
C GLN A 113 18.02 6.84 1.34
N LEU A 114 16.97 6.47 2.09
CA LEU A 114 16.01 7.44 2.65
C LEU A 114 16.70 8.47 3.57
N LEU A 115 17.69 8.03 4.36
CA LEU A 115 18.47 8.87 5.25
C LEU A 115 19.43 9.83 4.51
N ASP A 116 19.74 9.59 3.24
CA ASP A 116 20.56 10.51 2.42
C ASP A 116 19.87 11.87 2.19
N THR A 117 18.56 11.97 2.45
CA THR A 117 17.80 13.24 2.44
C THR A 117 17.27 13.58 3.84
N PRO A 118 18.11 14.02 4.79
CA PRO A 118 17.71 14.19 6.20
C PRO A 118 16.65 15.28 6.42
N ASN A 119 16.51 16.22 5.49
CA ASN A 119 15.47 17.24 5.52
C ASN A 119 14.08 16.71 5.13
N SER A 120 14.01 15.51 4.53
CA SER A 120 12.79 14.86 4.08
C SER A 120 12.38 13.78 5.08
N ARG A 121 11.76 14.20 6.19
CA ARG A 121 11.30 13.27 7.24
C ARG A 121 10.01 12.54 6.86
N ALA A 122 9.15 13.16 6.07
CA ALA A 122 7.89 12.57 5.65
C ALA A 122 8.09 11.62 4.46
N VAL A 123 7.58 10.39 4.59
CA VAL A 123 7.71 9.32 3.60
C VAL A 123 6.35 8.81 3.18
N VAL A 124 6.00 9.03 1.91
CA VAL A 124 4.76 8.58 1.28
C VAL A 124 4.95 7.17 0.73
N ILE A 125 4.15 6.21 1.20
CA ILE A 125 4.35 4.78 0.92
C ILE A 125 3.20 4.19 0.10
N PHE A 126 3.53 3.72 -1.10
CA PHE A 126 2.73 2.82 -1.92
C PHE A 126 3.41 1.47 -2.04
N ALA A 127 3.32 0.67 -0.98
CA ALA A 127 3.95 -0.65 -0.91
C ALA A 127 2.97 -1.69 -0.41
N ASN A 128 3.19 -2.96 -0.72
CA ASN A 128 2.40 -4.06 -0.17
C ASN A 128 2.69 -4.25 1.34
N ASP A 129 1.87 -5.05 2.04
CA ASP A 129 1.95 -5.17 3.49
C ASP A 129 3.22 -5.84 4.01
N GLU A 130 3.76 -6.82 3.29
CA GLU A 130 5.03 -7.46 3.64
C GLU A 130 6.22 -6.49 3.46
N ASP A 131 6.27 -5.72 2.37
CA ASP A 131 7.33 -4.74 2.16
C ASP A 131 7.30 -3.65 3.25
N ILE A 132 6.12 -3.19 3.65
CA ILE A 132 5.97 -2.21 4.74
C ILE A 132 6.54 -2.78 6.04
N LYS A 133 6.19 -4.02 6.39
CA LYS A 133 6.70 -4.67 7.60
C LYS A 133 8.23 -4.71 7.61
N GLN A 134 8.83 -5.07 6.48
CA GLN A 134 10.28 -5.17 6.35
C GLN A 134 10.97 -3.81 6.39
N ILE A 135 10.35 -2.76 5.85
CA ILE A 135 10.82 -1.37 5.95
C ILE A 135 10.78 -0.88 7.40
N LEU A 136 9.69 -1.12 8.13
CA LEU A 136 9.59 -0.75 9.54
C LEU A 136 10.64 -1.51 10.38
N ALA A 137 10.85 -2.79 10.10
CA ALA A 137 11.91 -3.59 10.72
C ALA A 137 13.32 -3.05 10.43
N ALA A 138 13.59 -2.65 9.19
CA ALA A 138 14.87 -2.05 8.81
C ALA A 138 15.10 -0.68 9.46
N ALA A 139 14.06 0.15 9.53
CA ALA A 139 14.12 1.44 10.21
C ALA A 139 14.40 1.26 11.71
N LYS A 140 13.81 0.22 12.33
CA LYS A 140 14.08 -0.15 13.73
C LYS A 140 15.53 -0.56 13.94
N ARG A 141 16.06 -1.44 13.08
CA ARG A 141 17.46 -1.88 13.13
C ARG A 141 18.45 -0.72 12.95
N ALA A 142 18.05 0.30 12.18
CA ALA A 142 18.83 1.52 11.97
C ALA A 142 18.66 2.58 13.08
N ASP A 143 17.95 2.25 14.18
CA ASP A 143 17.70 3.14 15.32
C ASP A 143 17.00 4.47 14.92
N GLN A 144 16.03 4.40 14.01
CA GLN A 144 15.31 5.56 13.47
C GLN A 144 13.92 5.76 14.08
N VAL A 145 13.73 5.40 15.35
CA VAL A 145 12.47 5.61 16.09
C VAL A 145 12.14 7.10 16.14
N GLY A 146 10.94 7.47 15.70
CA GLY A 146 10.46 8.85 15.65
C GLY A 146 11.12 9.76 14.60
N HIS A 147 12.04 9.23 13.79
CA HIS A 147 12.69 10.02 12.75
C HIS A 147 11.76 10.26 11.55
N PHE A 148 11.25 9.17 10.95
CA PHE A 148 10.38 9.19 9.79
C PHE A 148 8.92 9.45 10.16
N LEU A 149 8.21 10.20 9.32
CA LEU A 149 6.77 10.43 9.41
C LEU A 149 6.10 9.71 8.25
N TRP A 150 5.45 8.58 8.55
CA TRP A 150 4.93 7.68 7.52
C TRP A 150 3.54 8.12 7.04
N VAL A 151 3.34 8.16 5.72
CA VAL A 151 2.02 8.30 5.10
C VAL A 151 1.74 7.06 4.24
N GLY A 152 0.95 6.13 4.76
CA GLY A 152 0.67 4.85 4.12
C GLY A 152 -0.59 4.85 3.25
N SER A 153 -0.52 4.15 2.12
CA SER A 153 -1.68 3.76 1.29
C SER A 153 -2.53 2.66 1.95
N ASP A 154 -3.59 2.23 1.28
CA ASP A 154 -4.62 1.30 1.79
C ASP A 154 -4.16 -0.14 1.96
N SER A 155 -3.08 -0.51 1.28
CA SER A 155 -2.36 -1.76 1.56
C SER A 155 -1.89 -1.85 3.01
N TRP A 156 -1.48 -0.72 3.62
CA TRP A 156 -1.29 -0.57 5.06
C TRP A 156 -2.65 -0.44 5.75
N GLY A 157 -3.39 0.62 5.43
CA GLY A 157 -4.70 0.92 6.01
C GLY A 157 -4.72 0.74 7.53
N SER A 158 -5.71 0.00 8.04
CA SER A 158 -5.84 -0.34 9.47
C SER A 158 -5.28 -1.72 9.85
N LYS A 159 -4.39 -2.32 9.06
CA LYS A 159 -3.84 -3.66 9.36
C LYS A 159 -2.81 -3.59 10.48
N ILE A 160 -2.90 -4.55 11.42
CA ILE A 160 -1.92 -4.68 12.52
C ILE A 160 -0.69 -5.49 12.13
N ASN A 161 -0.77 -6.34 11.10
CA ASN A 161 0.33 -7.23 10.72
C ASN A 161 1.64 -6.51 10.39
N PRO A 162 1.65 -5.37 9.66
CA PRO A 162 2.88 -4.61 9.42
C PRO A 162 3.47 -4.00 10.70
N LEU A 163 2.63 -3.77 11.72
CA LEU A 163 3.01 -3.06 12.94
C LEU A 163 3.56 -3.98 14.03
N HIS A 164 3.23 -5.26 14.00
CA HIS A 164 3.57 -6.20 15.07
C HIS A 164 5.09 -6.18 15.35
N GLN A 165 5.48 -5.83 16.58
CA GLN A 165 6.87 -5.62 17.07
C GLN A 165 7.59 -4.36 16.58
N HIS A 166 6.92 -3.48 15.83
CA HIS A 166 7.45 -2.27 15.21
C HIS A 166 6.53 -1.05 15.48
N GLU A 167 5.73 -1.11 16.54
CA GLU A 167 4.72 -0.10 16.90
C GLU A 167 5.36 1.27 17.20
N ASP A 168 6.54 1.26 17.82
CA ASP A 168 7.35 2.43 18.15
C ASP A 168 7.84 3.18 16.90
N ILE A 169 8.24 2.45 15.86
CA ILE A 169 8.68 3.04 14.58
C ILE A 169 7.50 3.59 13.78
N ALA A 170 6.34 2.96 13.89
CA ALA A 170 5.12 3.36 13.19
C ALA A 170 4.29 4.40 13.95
N GLU A 171 4.73 4.81 15.14
CA GLU A 171 3.99 5.77 15.96
C GLU A 171 3.81 7.11 15.22
N GLY A 172 2.57 7.60 15.20
CA GLY A 172 2.21 8.82 14.47
C GLY A 172 2.06 8.66 12.95
N ALA A 173 2.16 7.43 12.42
CA ALA A 173 1.88 7.16 11.01
C ALA A 173 0.43 7.53 10.65
N ILE A 174 0.25 8.13 9.48
CA ILE A 174 -1.05 8.43 8.89
C ILE A 174 -1.29 7.42 7.78
N THR A 175 -2.38 6.66 7.85
CA THR A 175 -2.73 5.70 6.78
C THR A 175 -4.10 6.02 6.21
N ILE A 176 -4.26 5.75 4.91
CA ILE A 176 -5.51 5.96 4.20
C ILE A 176 -6.11 4.60 3.91
N GLN A 177 -7.44 4.49 3.98
CA GLN A 177 -8.15 3.32 3.46
C GLN A 177 -9.50 3.74 2.89
N PRO A 178 -10.03 3.03 1.88
CA PRO A 178 -11.39 3.26 1.40
C PRO A 178 -12.40 3.14 2.53
N LYS A 179 -13.47 3.95 2.48
CA LYS A 179 -14.57 3.86 3.44
C LYS A 179 -15.20 2.46 3.34
N ARG A 180 -15.26 1.75 4.46
CA ARG A 180 -15.90 0.43 4.58
C ARG A 180 -17.16 0.53 5.43
N ALA A 181 -18.13 -0.32 5.13
CA ALA A 181 -19.30 -0.55 5.96
C ALA A 181 -19.24 -1.98 6.51
N THR A 182 -19.63 -2.16 7.78
CA THR A 182 -19.76 -3.49 8.36
C THR A 182 -20.96 -4.19 7.74
N VAL A 183 -20.75 -5.41 7.24
CA VAL A 183 -21.84 -6.27 6.79
C VAL A 183 -22.34 -7.05 8.00
N GLU A 184 -23.56 -6.77 8.44
CA GLU A 184 -24.21 -7.50 9.55
C GLU A 184 -24.33 -9.00 9.20
N GLY A 185 -24.06 -9.88 10.17
CA GLY A 185 -24.11 -11.34 9.99
C GLY A 185 -22.81 -11.99 9.52
N MET A 186 -21.85 -11.24 8.96
CA MET A 186 -20.55 -11.81 8.54
C MET A 186 -19.62 -12.13 9.72
N SER A 187 -19.80 -11.44 10.86
CA SER A 187 -19.10 -11.73 12.11
C SER A 187 -19.44 -13.12 12.66
N PHE A 188 -20.71 -13.53 12.56
CA PHE A 188 -21.18 -14.84 13.03
C PHE A 188 -20.56 -15.99 12.22
N VAL A 189 -20.48 -15.82 10.89
CA VAL A 189 -19.82 -16.78 10.00
C VAL A 189 -18.33 -16.90 10.32
N SER A 190 -17.63 -15.79 10.54
CA SER A 190 -16.21 -15.81 10.89
C SER A 190 -15.95 -16.42 12.28
N SER A 191 -16.83 -16.18 13.26
CA SER A 191 -16.70 -16.79 14.60
C SER A 191 -17.03 -18.29 14.61
N GLY A 192 -17.78 -18.77 13.61
CA GLY A 192 -18.05 -20.19 13.40
C GLY A 192 -16.88 -20.95 12.77
N VAL A 193 -15.87 -20.27 12.23
CA VAL A 193 -14.66 -20.93 11.68
C VAL A 193 -13.61 -21.03 12.78
N CYS A 194 -13.50 -22.22 13.38
CA CYS A 194 -12.50 -22.49 14.40
C CYS A 194 -11.32 -23.25 13.77
N LYS A 195 -10.10 -22.71 13.86
CA LYS A 195 -8.89 -23.37 13.37
C LYS A 195 -8.49 -24.46 14.37
N LYS A 196 -8.55 -25.73 13.97
CA LYS A 196 -7.99 -26.86 14.74
C LYS A 196 -6.93 -27.55 13.89
N GLY A 197 -5.67 -27.15 14.06
CA GLY A 197 -4.56 -27.56 13.19
C GLY A 197 -4.65 -26.91 11.79
N ASP A 198 -4.24 -27.66 10.75
CA ASP A 198 -4.22 -27.19 9.35
C ASP A 198 -5.60 -27.26 8.65
N TYR A 199 -6.64 -27.69 9.35
CA TYR A 199 -7.99 -27.82 8.79
C TYR A 199 -8.92 -26.74 9.34
N MET A 200 -9.70 -26.11 8.45
CA MET A 200 -10.83 -25.26 8.82
C MET A 200 -12.07 -26.13 9.01
N LEU A 201 -12.64 -26.10 10.22
CA LEU A 201 -13.92 -26.75 10.51
C LEU A 201 -14.98 -25.67 10.73
N LEU A 202 -16.15 -25.86 10.09
CA LEU A 202 -17.35 -25.08 10.39
C LEU A 202 -17.88 -25.59 11.72
N GLY A 203 -17.96 -24.72 12.72
CA GLY A 203 -18.56 -25.00 14.01
C GLY A 203 -20.08 -25.08 13.86
N ASP A 204 -20.67 -26.18 14.31
CA ASP A 204 -22.11 -26.34 14.31
C ASP A 204 -22.77 -25.32 15.25
N PRO A 205 -23.89 -24.69 14.84
CA PRO A 205 -24.65 -23.80 15.70
C PRO A 205 -25.35 -24.63 16.79
N ASN A 206 -25.06 -24.30 18.06
CA ASN A 206 -25.89 -24.73 19.21
C ASN A 206 -27.24 -24.01 19.20
#